data_AF-A0A2V7N0D6-F1
#
_entry.id   AF-A0A2V7N0D6-F1
#
_cell.length_a   1.000
_cell.length_b   1.000
_cell.length_c   1.000
_cell.angle_alpha   90.00
_cell.angle_beta   90.00
_cell.angle_gamma   90.00
#
_symmetry.space_group_name_H-M   'P 1'
#
loop_
_entity.id
_entity.type
_entity.pdbx_description
1 polymer ?
#
loop_
_entity_poly.entity_id
_entity_poly.type
_entity_poly.pdbx_seq_one_letter_code
_entity_poly.pdbx_strand_id
1 'polypeptide(L)'
;MNAGSGSVIFVDLGSRDAAVTTKILLSQSADAGVFAVLDKNGTDGEASFSLPASGSYTIWARALGTPGGQAKVTSCATDMALSGSDAGVICSTQHEVFVRGTGKSSFRNVTDALTTITLDAGSAAALACGSTSVSLFNPCLQGFFWQYDNNGLRLLQVRFYPNPS
;
A
#
# COMPACT_ATOMS: atom_id res chain seq x y z
N MET A 1 -4.60 -15.29 -20.21
CA MET A 1 -3.39 -15.82 -19.54
C MET A 1 -3.81 -16.34 -18.17
N ASN A 2 -3.28 -17.48 -17.76
CA ASN A 2 -3.75 -18.32 -16.64
C ASN A 2 -3.89 -17.54 -15.31
N ALA A 3 -5.12 -17.27 -14.86
CA ALA A 3 -5.44 -16.79 -13.52
C ALA A 3 -5.37 -17.91 -12.45
N GLY A 4 -4.46 -18.87 -12.63
CA GLY A 4 -4.36 -20.09 -11.83
C GLY A 4 -3.53 -19.96 -10.56
N SER A 5 -2.99 -18.78 -10.25
CA SER A 5 -2.25 -18.54 -9.01
C SER A 5 -2.99 -17.47 -8.20
N GLY A 6 -3.57 -17.84 -7.06
CA GLY A 6 -4.48 -16.96 -6.30
C GLY A 6 -3.91 -15.58 -5.95
N SER A 7 -4.78 -14.57 -5.85
CA SER A 7 -4.43 -13.18 -5.50
C SER A 7 -4.06 -13.05 -4.02
N VAL A 8 -2.88 -13.57 -3.65
CA VAL A 8 -2.34 -13.58 -2.29
C VAL A 8 -0.89 -13.12 -2.28
N ILE A 9 -0.52 -12.39 -1.24
CA ILE A 9 0.86 -12.07 -0.88
C ILE A 9 1.06 -12.64 0.52
N PHE A 10 2.13 -13.40 0.71
CA PHE A 10 2.59 -13.87 2.01
C PHE A 10 3.60 -12.87 2.55
N VAL A 11 3.45 -12.51 3.81
CA VAL A 11 4.33 -11.57 4.50
C VAL A 11 4.67 -12.15 5.84
N ASP A 12 5.82 -11.75 6.39
CA ASP A 12 6.19 -12.20 7.72
C ASP A 12 5.16 -11.77 8.76
N LEU A 13 4.97 -12.65 9.74
CA LEU A 13 4.06 -12.41 10.83
C LEU A 13 4.84 -11.91 12.04
N GLY A 14 4.72 -10.62 12.32
CA GLY A 14 5.20 -10.06 13.56
C GLY A 14 4.42 -10.56 14.79
N SER A 15 4.80 -10.06 15.95
CA SER A 15 4.08 -10.30 17.20
C SER A 15 3.20 -9.08 17.54
N ARG A 16 2.50 -9.14 18.67
CA ARG A 16 1.76 -7.96 19.17
C ARG A 16 2.68 -6.81 19.55
N ASP A 17 3.92 -7.13 19.93
CA ASP A 17 4.88 -6.20 20.52
C ASP A 17 6.02 -5.84 19.55
N ALA A 18 6.15 -6.56 18.43
CA ALA A 18 7.18 -6.33 17.42
C ALA A 18 6.60 -6.46 16.01
N ALA A 19 6.63 -5.35 15.28
CA ALA A 19 6.27 -5.30 13.87
C ALA A 19 7.34 -6.00 13.01
N VAL A 20 6.91 -6.66 11.95
CA VAL A 20 7.78 -6.98 10.81
C VAL A 20 7.29 -6.22 9.60
N THR A 21 8.20 -5.56 8.89
CA THR A 21 7.89 -4.70 7.75
C THR A 21 8.19 -5.43 6.45
N THR A 22 7.21 -5.46 5.55
CA THR A 22 7.39 -5.88 4.15
C THR A 22 7.11 -4.69 3.24
N LYS A 23 7.96 -4.47 2.23
CA LYS A 23 7.67 -3.51 1.15
C LYS A 23 6.89 -4.19 0.05
N ILE A 24 5.70 -3.70 -0.26
CA ILE A 24 4.93 -4.16 -1.41
C ILE A 24 5.13 -3.15 -2.53
N LEU A 25 6.05 -3.45 -3.45
CA LEU A 25 6.39 -2.60 -4.60
C LEU A 25 5.17 -2.46 -5.52
N LEU A 26 4.92 -1.24 -5.97
CA LEU A 26 3.74 -0.90 -6.75
C LEU A 26 4.13 -0.48 -8.16
N SER A 27 3.46 -1.10 -9.13
CA SER A 27 3.42 -0.65 -10.52
C SER A 27 2.00 -0.30 -10.90
N GLN A 28 1.85 0.49 -11.96
CA GLN A 28 0.55 0.81 -12.55
C GLN A 28 0.39 0.06 -13.87
N SER A 29 -0.76 -0.59 -14.03
CA SER A 29 -1.23 -1.11 -15.30
C SER A 29 -1.83 0.01 -16.15
N ALA A 30 -1.60 -0.04 -17.46
CA ALA A 30 -2.25 0.85 -18.42
C ALA A 30 -3.75 0.54 -18.59
N ASP A 31 -4.17 -0.68 -18.24
CA ASP A 31 -5.55 -1.15 -18.41
C ASP A 31 -6.40 -0.85 -17.17
N ALA A 32 -7.57 -0.27 -17.38
CA ALA A 32 -8.57 -0.09 -16.33
C ALA A 32 -9.07 -1.45 -15.82
N GLY A 33 -9.20 -1.58 -14.50
CA GLY A 33 -9.75 -2.77 -13.84
C GLY A 33 -8.85 -4.01 -13.78
N VAL A 34 -7.62 -3.96 -14.31
CA VAL A 34 -6.67 -5.07 -14.21
C VAL A 34 -5.73 -4.83 -13.04
N PHE A 35 -5.78 -5.71 -12.04
CA PHE A 35 -4.75 -5.80 -10.99
C PHE A 35 -4.06 -7.15 -11.05
N ALA A 36 -2.79 -7.19 -10.65
CA ALA A 36 -2.02 -8.43 -10.63
C ALA A 36 -1.10 -8.49 -9.41
N VAL A 37 -1.01 -9.65 -8.78
CA VAL A 37 0.09 -9.93 -7.85
C VAL A 37 1.27 -10.39 -8.70
N LEU A 38 2.33 -9.60 -8.72
CA LEU A 38 3.52 -9.83 -9.53
C LEU A 38 4.52 -10.72 -8.78
N ASP A 39 4.64 -10.50 -7.47
CA ASP A 39 5.38 -11.34 -6.56
C ASP A 39 4.60 -11.54 -5.26
N LYS A 40 4.52 -12.79 -4.82
CA LYS A 40 3.75 -13.23 -3.66
C LYS A 40 4.62 -13.38 -2.41
N ASN A 41 5.94 -13.40 -2.55
CA ASN A 41 6.85 -13.81 -1.47
C ASN A 41 7.38 -12.62 -0.66
N GLY A 42 6.52 -11.95 0.10
CA GLY A 42 6.93 -10.87 1.00
C GLY A 42 7.71 -11.27 2.26
N THR A 43 8.03 -12.55 2.45
CA THR A 43 8.78 -13.04 3.63
C THR A 43 10.30 -12.86 3.49
N ASP A 44 10.78 -12.41 2.33
CA ASP A 44 12.16 -11.97 2.13
C ASP A 44 12.31 -10.45 2.29
N GLY A 45 11.24 -9.76 2.69
CA GLY A 45 11.17 -8.32 2.91
C GLY A 45 10.50 -7.55 1.78
N GLU A 46 10.31 -8.14 0.59
CA GLU A 46 9.70 -7.46 -0.56
C GLU A 46 8.66 -8.32 -1.28
N ALA A 47 7.59 -7.71 -1.74
CA ALA A 47 6.61 -8.31 -2.64
C ALA A 47 6.26 -7.29 -3.73
N SER A 48 5.50 -7.67 -4.75
CA SER A 48 5.11 -6.71 -5.78
C SER A 48 3.71 -6.90 -6.32
N PHE A 49 3.07 -5.77 -6.62
CA PHE A 49 1.68 -5.68 -7.01
C PHE A 49 1.51 -4.64 -8.13
N SER A 50 0.65 -4.95 -9.09
CA SER A 50 0.25 -4.04 -10.16
C SER A 50 -1.18 -3.56 -9.91
N LEU A 51 -1.34 -2.26 -9.74
CA LEU A 51 -2.63 -1.58 -9.57
C LEU A 51 -3.24 -1.25 -10.93
N PRO A 52 -4.57 -1.19 -11.06
CA PRO A 52 -5.21 -0.65 -12.26
C PRO A 52 -4.86 0.83 -12.48
N ALA A 53 -5.27 1.37 -13.62
CA ALA A 53 -5.14 2.80 -13.91
C ALA A 53 -5.67 3.68 -12.75
N SER A 54 -4.89 4.69 -12.36
CA SER A 54 -5.23 5.60 -11.24
C SER A 54 -6.62 6.20 -11.43
N GLY A 55 -7.40 6.24 -10.35
CA GLY A 55 -8.75 6.82 -10.38
C GLY A 55 -9.80 5.94 -11.06
N SER A 56 -9.46 4.74 -11.55
CA SER A 56 -10.42 3.81 -12.16
C SER A 56 -11.06 2.83 -11.17
N TYR A 57 -10.75 2.92 -9.88
CA TYR A 57 -11.16 1.94 -8.87
C TYR A 57 -11.27 2.52 -7.46
N THR A 58 -12.01 1.81 -6.60
CA THR A 58 -11.98 1.97 -5.14
C THR A 58 -11.34 0.76 -4.47
N ILE A 59 -10.65 1.00 -3.35
CA ILE A 59 -10.03 -0.03 -2.51
C ILE A 59 -10.84 -0.19 -1.24
N TRP A 60 -11.20 -1.43 -0.94
CA TRP A 60 -11.92 -1.79 0.28
C TRP A 60 -11.16 -2.88 1.02
N ALA A 61 -10.93 -2.70 2.31
CA ALA A 61 -10.12 -3.62 3.09
C ALA A 61 -10.72 -3.96 4.45
N ARG A 62 -10.36 -5.13 4.98
CA ARG A 62 -10.73 -5.57 6.33
C ARG A 62 -9.72 -6.54 6.94
N ALA A 63 -9.59 -6.49 8.26
CA ALA A 63 -8.81 -7.43 9.05
C ALA A 63 -9.59 -8.72 9.36
N LEU A 64 -8.99 -9.88 9.10
CA LEU A 64 -9.52 -11.23 9.34
C LEU A 64 -8.56 -12.11 10.16
N GLY A 65 -9.01 -13.33 10.48
CA GLY A 65 -8.25 -14.32 11.24
C GLY A 65 -8.41 -14.18 12.77
N THR A 66 -7.38 -14.60 13.50
CA THR A 66 -7.39 -14.59 14.97
C THR A 66 -7.34 -13.16 15.53
N PRO A 67 -8.20 -12.81 16.51
CA PRO A 67 -8.18 -11.51 17.18
C PRO A 67 -6.87 -11.11 17.88
N GLY A 68 -6.66 -9.80 17.97
CA GLY A 68 -5.59 -9.15 18.71
C GLY A 68 -4.31 -8.90 17.92
N GLY A 69 -4.35 -9.00 16.59
CA GLY A 69 -3.27 -8.55 15.70
C GLY A 69 -3.67 -7.28 14.97
N GLN A 70 -2.68 -6.52 14.50
CA GLN A 70 -2.90 -5.36 13.66
C GLN A 70 -1.88 -5.26 12.53
N ALA A 71 -2.23 -4.55 11.47
CA ALA A 71 -1.28 -4.14 10.45
C ALA A 71 -1.46 -2.67 10.12
N LYS A 72 -0.38 -2.00 9.75
CA LYS A 72 -0.42 -0.63 9.23
C LYS A 72 0.09 -0.65 7.80
N VAL A 73 -0.62 0.06 6.93
CA VAL A 73 -0.23 0.23 5.54
C VAL A 73 -0.01 1.71 5.28
N THR A 74 1.20 2.06 4.83
CA THR A 74 1.58 3.43 4.49
C THR A 74 2.05 3.49 3.04
N SER A 75 1.51 4.43 2.29
CA SER A 75 1.96 4.71 0.92
C SER A 75 3.30 5.45 0.95
N CYS A 76 4.31 4.94 0.26
CA CYS A 76 5.65 5.51 0.21
C CYS A 76 6.17 5.57 -1.23
N ALA A 77 7.13 6.46 -1.44
CA ALA A 77 7.83 6.66 -2.69
C ALA A 77 9.27 7.15 -2.43
N THR A 78 9.99 7.47 -3.48
CA THR A 78 11.30 8.11 -3.45
C THR A 78 11.24 9.44 -4.20
N ASP A 79 11.96 10.45 -3.70
CA ASP A 79 12.07 11.75 -4.36
C ASP A 79 12.98 11.65 -5.59
N MET A 80 12.51 12.13 -6.74
CA MET A 80 13.35 12.18 -7.95
C MET A 80 14.39 13.31 -7.91
N ALA A 81 14.15 14.35 -7.11
CA ALA A 81 15.05 15.50 -6.99
C ALA A 81 16.25 15.22 -6.08
N LEU A 82 16.17 14.17 -5.25
CA LEU A 82 17.23 13.78 -4.33
C LEU A 82 18.01 12.61 -4.93
N SER A 83 19.27 12.86 -5.29
CA SER A 83 20.20 11.85 -5.83
C SER A 83 21.23 11.45 -4.77
N GLY A 84 21.65 10.18 -4.75
CA GLY A 84 22.69 9.70 -3.83
C GLY A 84 22.15 9.28 -2.46
N SER A 85 22.91 9.52 -1.39
CA SER A 85 22.56 9.16 0.00
C SER A 85 21.38 9.95 0.58
N ASP A 86 20.96 11.02 -0.09
CA ASP A 86 19.79 11.84 0.24
C ASP A 86 18.52 11.42 -0.51
N ALA A 87 18.60 10.41 -1.41
CA ALA A 87 17.45 9.78 -2.06
C ALA A 87 16.59 9.07 -1.01
N GLY A 88 15.86 9.87 -0.23
CA GLY A 88 15.12 9.44 0.92
C GLY A 88 13.83 8.78 0.50
N VAL A 89 13.50 7.69 1.21
CA VAL A 89 12.14 7.18 1.21
C VAL A 89 11.24 8.25 1.84
N ILE A 90 10.23 8.66 1.09
CA ILE A 90 9.16 9.52 1.57
C ILE A 90 7.95 8.65 1.81
N CYS A 91 7.53 8.55 3.06
CA CYS A 91 6.29 7.88 3.42
C CYS A 91 5.22 8.90 3.76
N SER A 92 3.98 8.60 3.37
CA SER A 92 2.87 9.46 3.66
C SER A 92 2.66 9.62 5.17
N THR A 93 2.31 10.84 5.58
CA THR A 93 1.82 11.10 6.94
C THR A 93 0.46 10.43 7.20
N GLN A 94 -0.33 10.21 6.14
CA GLN A 94 -1.57 9.44 6.19
C GLN A 94 -1.27 7.95 6.04
N HIS A 95 -1.94 7.12 6.83
CA HIS A 95 -1.79 5.67 6.79
C HIS A 95 -3.08 4.98 7.24
N GLU A 96 -3.22 3.70 6.89
CA GLU A 96 -4.35 2.87 7.29
C GLU A 96 -3.94 1.84 8.34
N VAL A 97 -4.64 1.83 9.47
CA VAL A 97 -4.46 0.83 10.52
C VAL A 97 -5.60 -0.19 10.46
N PHE A 98 -5.24 -1.47 10.43
CA PHE A 98 -6.15 -2.59 10.38
C PHE A 98 -6.03 -3.38 11.68
N VAL A 99 -6.96 -3.18 12.61
CA VAL A 99 -6.99 -3.92 13.87
C VAL A 99 -7.98 -5.08 13.75
N ARG A 100 -7.56 -6.29 14.12
CA ARG A 100 -8.44 -7.44 14.22
C ARG A 100 -9.07 -7.53 15.61
N GLY A 101 -10.27 -6.99 15.75
CA GLY A 101 -11.12 -7.17 16.94
C GLY A 101 -11.83 -8.53 16.98
N THR A 102 -12.64 -8.72 18.03
CA THR A 102 -13.56 -9.86 18.15
C THR A 102 -14.81 -9.63 17.30
N GLY A 103 -15.52 -10.70 16.94
CA GLY A 103 -16.79 -10.61 16.20
C GLY A 103 -16.64 -10.40 14.69
N LYS A 104 -17.68 -9.81 14.07
CA LYS A 104 -17.78 -9.63 12.62
C LYS A 104 -16.89 -8.49 12.14
N SER A 105 -16.08 -8.74 11.12
CA SER A 105 -15.28 -7.71 10.44
C SER A 105 -15.93 -7.31 9.12
N SER A 106 -16.16 -6.01 8.95
CA SER A 106 -16.70 -5.37 7.75
C SER A 106 -15.60 -4.77 6.90
N PHE A 107 -15.83 -4.71 5.59
CA PHE A 107 -15.03 -3.90 4.69
C PHE A 107 -15.26 -2.42 4.97
N ARG A 108 -14.20 -1.63 4.88
CA ARG A 108 -14.26 -0.17 4.82
C ARG A 108 -13.54 0.34 3.58
N ASN A 109 -13.95 1.49 3.07
CA ASN A 109 -13.26 2.17 1.99
C ASN A 109 -11.92 2.72 2.52
N VAL A 110 -10.83 2.38 1.85
CA VAL A 110 -9.46 2.82 2.16
C VAL A 110 -8.77 3.41 0.93
N THR A 111 -9.55 3.78 -0.08
CA THR A 111 -9.04 4.26 -1.37
C THR A 111 -8.09 5.43 -1.15
N ASP A 112 -8.56 6.51 -0.53
CA ASP A 112 -7.79 7.74 -0.40
C ASP A 112 -6.43 7.51 0.27
N ALA A 113 -6.39 6.78 1.37
CA ALA A 113 -5.15 6.56 2.12
C ALA A 113 -4.16 5.61 1.39
N LEU A 114 -4.65 4.70 0.54
CA LEU A 114 -3.79 3.78 -0.21
C LEU A 114 -3.47 4.26 -1.64
N THR A 115 -4.13 5.31 -2.13
CA THR A 115 -3.88 5.90 -3.46
C THR A 115 -3.39 7.35 -3.41
N THR A 116 -3.10 7.88 -2.21
CA THR A 116 -2.59 9.23 -1.99
C THR A 116 -1.34 9.19 -1.13
N ILE A 117 -0.38 10.05 -1.45
CA ILE A 117 0.76 10.37 -0.60
C ILE A 117 0.58 11.79 -0.10
N THR A 118 0.24 11.92 1.19
CA THR A 118 0.31 13.19 1.93
C THR A 118 1.75 13.45 2.35
N LEU A 119 2.30 14.56 1.88
CA LEU A 119 3.66 15.04 2.11
C LEU A 119 3.69 16.08 3.24
N ASP A 120 4.79 16.15 3.98
CA ASP A 120 4.98 17.18 5.00
C ASP A 120 5.06 18.57 4.38
N ALA A 121 4.34 19.53 4.98
CA ALA A 121 4.35 20.91 4.53
C ALA A 121 5.76 21.51 4.64
N GLY A 122 6.27 22.05 3.52
CA GLY A 122 7.61 22.63 3.44
C GLY A 122 8.74 21.61 3.22
N SER A 123 8.43 20.31 3.07
CA SER A 123 9.42 19.32 2.63
C SER A 123 9.87 19.58 1.20
N ALA A 124 11.08 19.13 0.85
CA ALA A 124 11.60 19.21 -0.51
C ALA A 124 10.64 18.56 -1.52
N ALA A 125 10.06 17.42 -1.16
CA ALA A 125 9.06 16.71 -1.95
C ALA A 125 7.78 17.53 -2.18
N ALA A 126 7.25 18.17 -1.13
CA ALA A 126 6.05 19.00 -1.28
C ALA A 126 6.30 20.22 -2.17
N LEU A 127 7.50 20.81 -2.09
CA LEU A 127 7.92 21.90 -2.98
C LEU A 127 8.10 21.42 -4.42
N ALA A 128 8.73 20.25 -4.62
CA ALA A 128 8.94 19.66 -5.94
C ALA A 128 7.62 19.25 -6.61
N CYS A 129 6.68 18.69 -5.85
CA CYS A 129 5.36 18.29 -6.33
C CYS A 129 4.36 19.45 -6.41
N GLY A 130 4.68 20.63 -5.83
CA GLY A 130 3.80 21.79 -5.78
C GLY A 130 2.53 21.61 -4.92
N SER A 131 2.46 20.54 -4.13
CA SER A 131 1.31 20.17 -3.30
C SER A 131 1.76 19.32 -2.11
N THR A 132 1.02 19.38 -1.00
CA THR A 132 1.20 18.48 0.15
C THR A 132 0.39 17.20 0.03
N SER A 133 -0.39 17.04 -1.04
CA SER A 133 -1.16 15.82 -1.32
C SER A 133 -1.08 15.50 -2.80
N VAL A 134 -0.56 14.32 -3.12
CA VAL A 134 -0.38 13.84 -4.48
C VAL A 134 -0.91 12.43 -4.64
N SER A 135 -1.36 12.08 -5.85
CA SER A 135 -1.71 10.70 -6.19
C SER A 135 -0.50 9.78 -6.04
N LEU A 136 -0.75 8.50 -5.69
CA LEU A 136 0.28 7.47 -5.49
C LEU A 136 1.23 7.29 -6.67
N PHE A 137 0.81 7.59 -7.91
CA PHE A 137 1.67 7.51 -9.09
C PHE A 137 1.95 8.89 -9.69
N ASN A 138 2.04 9.93 -8.86
CA ASN A 138 2.35 11.27 -9.34
C ASN A 138 3.78 11.31 -9.92
N PRO A 139 3.97 11.83 -11.14
CA PRO A 139 5.27 11.85 -11.80
C PRO A 139 6.35 12.71 -11.10
N CYS A 140 6.04 13.47 -10.05
CA CYS A 140 7.06 14.14 -9.24
C CYS A 140 7.87 13.18 -8.34
N LEU A 141 7.38 11.95 -8.15
CA LEU A 141 7.99 10.91 -7.31
C LEU A 141 8.24 9.64 -8.15
N GLN A 142 9.00 8.69 -7.61
CA GLN A 142 9.24 7.39 -8.24
C GLN A 142 9.37 6.27 -7.20
N GLY A 143 9.48 5.02 -7.64
CA GLY A 143 9.76 3.89 -6.75
C GLY A 143 8.68 3.70 -5.68
N PHE A 144 7.43 3.60 -6.12
CA PHE A 144 6.25 3.54 -5.26
C PHE A 144 6.10 2.19 -4.58
N PHE A 145 5.73 2.19 -3.30
CA PHE A 145 5.45 0.98 -2.56
C PHE A 145 4.46 1.23 -1.43
N TRP A 146 3.74 0.19 -1.02
CA TRP A 146 3.07 0.15 0.27
C TRP A 146 4.01 -0.47 1.31
N GLN A 147 4.34 0.29 2.35
CA GLN A 147 4.99 -0.26 3.52
C GLN A 147 3.94 -0.97 4.38
N TYR A 148 4.06 -2.29 4.49
CA TYR A 148 3.16 -3.12 5.29
C TYR A 148 3.85 -3.52 6.60
N ASP A 149 3.48 -2.86 7.69
CA ASP A 149 3.97 -3.18 9.04
C ASP A 149 2.99 -4.17 9.70
N ASN A 150 3.43 -5.42 9.91
CA ASN A 150 2.60 -6.48 10.47
C ASN A 150 2.89 -6.70 11.96
N ASN A 151 1.92 -6.40 12.82
CA ASN A 151 1.99 -6.63 14.27
C ASN A 151 1.01 -7.77 14.63
N GLY A 152 1.26 -8.95 14.05
CA GLY A 152 0.50 -10.16 14.34
C GLY A 152 -0.86 -10.27 13.65
N LEU A 153 -1.16 -9.43 12.64
CA LEU A 153 -2.38 -9.61 11.82
C LEU A 153 -2.24 -10.83 10.92
N ARG A 154 -3.17 -11.78 11.08
CA ARG A 154 -3.16 -13.05 10.34
C ARG A 154 -3.59 -12.94 8.88
N LEU A 155 -4.54 -12.05 8.60
CA LEU A 155 -5.07 -11.88 7.25
C LEU A 155 -5.61 -10.45 7.07
N LEU A 156 -5.03 -9.71 6.12
CA LEU A 156 -5.66 -8.53 5.55
C LEU A 156 -6.32 -8.92 4.22
N GLN A 157 -7.62 -8.71 4.10
CA GLN A 157 -8.34 -8.92 2.84
C GLN A 157 -8.56 -7.58 2.17
N VAL A 158 -8.05 -7.43 0.95
CA VAL A 158 -8.20 -6.22 0.11
C VAL A 158 -9.03 -6.56 -1.12
N ARG A 159 -9.91 -5.65 -1.52
CA ARG A 159 -10.75 -5.75 -2.71
C ARG A 159 -10.64 -4.47 -3.52
N PHE A 160 -10.56 -4.64 -4.83
CA PHE A 160 -10.57 -3.56 -5.81
C PHE A 160 -11.89 -3.64 -6.56
N TYR A 161 -12.62 -2.53 -6.59
CA TYR A 161 -13.86 -2.39 -7.34
C TYR A 161 -13.67 -1.32 -8.40
N PRO A 162 -13.94 -1.60 -9.69
CA PRO A 162 -13.93 -0.57 -10.72
C PRO A 162 -14.89 0.57 -10.35
N ASN A 163 -14.50 1.80 -10.64
CA ASN A 163 -15.41 2.93 -10.53
C ASN A 163 -16.49 2.80 -11.61
N PRO A 164 -17.76 3.15 -11.30
CA PRO A 164 -18.79 3.22 -12.33
C PRO A 164 -18.34 4.22 -13.41
N SER A 165 -18.42 3.78 -14.67
CA SER A 165 -18.19 4.61 -15.85
C SER A 165 -19.26 5.69 -16.01
#